data_AF-A0A8J8FZV3-F1
#
_entry.id   AF-A0A8J8FZV3-F1
#
_cell.length_a   1.000
_cell.length_b   1.000
_cell.length_c   1.000
_cell.angle_alpha   90.00
_cell.angle_beta   90.00
_cell.angle_gamma   90.00
#
_symmetry.space_group_name_H-M   'P 1'
#
loop_
_entity.id
_entity.type
_entity.pdbx_description
1 polymer ?
#
loop_
_entity_poly.entity_id
_entity_poly.type
_entity_poly.pdbx_seq_one_letter_code
_entity_poly.pdbx_strand_id
1 'polypeptide(L)'
;MTRCTCYDVLIVKDLNRWFKEKWVDVSRKDKDGKHPPCGRSKAKLSGKGYPKCRPSVKVSSDTPKTSGSMSSGQKQAATKRKRAKKQGVGGKPTIVKMVGVLR
;
A
#
# COMPACT_ATOMS: atom_id res chain seq x y z
N MET A 1 0.52 7.70 -44.00
CA MET A 1 1.34 7.51 -42.78
C MET A 1 1.85 8.89 -42.42
N THR A 2 1.28 9.63 -41.47
CA THR A 2 1.48 9.44 -40.03
C THR A 2 0.37 10.22 -39.33
N ARG A 3 -0.58 9.53 -38.68
CA ARG A 3 -1.54 10.19 -37.79
C ARG A 3 -0.85 10.39 -36.44
N CYS A 4 -0.43 11.62 -36.16
CA CYS A 4 -0.13 12.06 -34.81
C CYS A 4 -1.41 11.91 -33.97
N THR A 5 -1.47 10.89 -33.13
CA THR A 5 -2.52 10.75 -32.11
C THR A 5 -2.05 11.47 -30.85
N CYS A 6 -2.20 12.79 -30.83
CA CYS A 6 -1.94 13.62 -29.65
C CYS A 6 -3.08 13.56 -28.60
N TYR A 7 -3.93 12.54 -28.65
CA TYR A 7 -4.92 12.25 -27.60
C TYR A 7 -4.33 11.23 -26.62
N ASP A 8 -3.24 11.67 -26.00
CA ASP A 8 -2.64 11.08 -24.82
C ASP A 8 -3.68 10.98 -23.69
N VAL A 9 -3.89 9.73 -23.27
CA VAL A 9 -4.27 9.34 -21.91
C VAL A 9 -5.48 10.10 -21.35
N LEU A 10 -6.67 9.57 -21.66
CA LEU A 10 -7.76 9.59 -20.68
C LEU A 10 -7.17 9.10 -19.35
N ILE A 11 -6.92 10.03 -18.43
CA ILE A 11 -6.83 9.70 -17.01
C ILE A 11 -8.20 9.14 -16.68
N VAL A 12 -8.33 7.82 -16.82
CA VAL A 12 -9.48 7.07 -16.35
C VAL A 12 -9.41 7.23 -14.84
N LYS A 13 -10.06 8.28 -14.32
CA LYS A 13 -10.24 8.60 -12.89
C LYS A 13 -11.17 7.59 -12.24
N ASP A 14 -10.96 6.31 -12.53
CA ASP A 14 -11.79 5.22 -12.08
C ASP A 14 -11.08 4.49 -10.95
N LEU A 15 -11.57 4.74 -9.73
CA LEU A 15 -11.09 4.07 -8.52
C LEU A 15 -11.60 2.62 -8.43
N ASN A 16 -12.41 2.12 -9.38
CA ASN A 16 -12.96 0.76 -9.27
C ASN A 16 -11.84 -0.27 -9.28
N ARG A 17 -10.75 -0.03 -10.00
CA ARG A 17 -9.55 -0.86 -9.91
C ARG A 17 -9.03 -0.95 -8.48
N TRP A 18 -8.87 0.20 -7.82
CA TRP A 18 -8.39 0.27 -6.44
C TRP A 18 -9.33 -0.45 -5.47
N PHE A 19 -10.64 -0.32 -5.63
CA PHE A 19 -11.61 -1.06 -4.82
C PHE A 19 -11.58 -2.57 -5.08
N LYS A 20 -11.40 -3.01 -6.34
CA LYS A 20 -11.27 -4.42 -6.72
C LYS A 20 -10.01 -5.09 -6.16
N GLU A 21 -8.95 -4.31 -5.87
CA GLU A 21 -7.68 -4.82 -5.31
C GLU A 21 -7.79 -5.29 -3.85
N LYS A 22 -8.89 -4.98 -3.15
CA LYS A 22 -9.17 -5.38 -1.75
C LYS A 22 -7.99 -5.11 -0.83
N TRP A 23 -7.70 -3.85 -0.56
CA TRP A 23 -6.53 -3.44 0.21
C TRP A 23 -6.59 -3.89 1.67
N VAL A 24 -5.48 -4.45 2.17
CA VAL A 24 -5.34 -4.98 3.54
C VAL A 24 -4.14 -4.37 4.26
N ASP A 25 -4.20 -4.33 5.58
CA ASP A 25 -3.10 -3.85 6.43
C ASP A 25 -2.15 -5.00 6.80
N VAL A 26 -0.96 -5.03 6.19
CA VAL A 26 0.06 -6.06 6.47
C VAL A 26 0.82 -5.85 7.77
N SER A 27 0.59 -4.74 8.48
CA SER A 27 1.27 -4.41 9.74
C SER A 27 0.70 -5.10 10.98
N ARG A 28 -0.46 -5.75 10.83
CA ARG A 28 -1.15 -6.46 11.91
C ARG A 28 -1.85 -7.70 11.37
N LYS A 29 -2.21 -8.58 12.30
CA LYS A 29 -3.08 -9.72 12.05
C LYS A 29 -4.30 -9.61 12.98
N ASP A 30 -5.44 -10.09 12.52
CA ASP A 30 -6.60 -10.31 13.36
C ASP A 30 -6.42 -11.60 14.21
N LYS A 31 -7.46 -11.95 14.97
CA LYS A 31 -7.48 -13.15 15.81
C LYS A 31 -7.35 -14.43 14.98
N ASP A 32 -7.79 -14.40 13.73
CA ASP A 32 -7.75 -15.52 12.79
C ASP A 32 -6.43 -15.58 11.98
N GLY A 33 -5.47 -14.71 12.30
CA GLY A 33 -4.17 -14.65 11.64
C GLY A 33 -4.18 -13.99 10.26
N LYS A 34 -5.32 -13.47 9.80
CA LYS A 34 -5.51 -12.78 8.52
C LYS A 34 -5.21 -11.29 8.66
N HIS A 35 -5.00 -10.63 7.52
CA HIS A 35 -4.78 -9.17 7.48
C HIS A 35 -6.12 -8.44 7.39
N PRO A 36 -6.43 -7.52 8.30
CA PRO A 36 -7.70 -6.79 8.25
C PRO A 36 -7.72 -5.80 7.08
N PRO A 37 -8.91 -5.32 6.67
CA PRO A 37 -9.05 -4.28 5.66
C PRO A 37 -8.18 -3.06 5.98
N CYS A 38 -7.55 -2.48 4.95
CA CYS A 38 -6.70 -1.32 5.17
C CYS A 38 -7.53 -0.05 5.36
N GLY A 39 -7.25 0.67 6.43
CA GLY A 39 -7.94 1.91 6.74
C GLY A 39 -7.89 2.21 8.23
N ARG A 40 -8.34 3.41 8.57
CA ARG A 40 -8.60 3.83 9.95
C ARG A 40 -9.84 4.69 9.94
N SER A 41 -10.69 4.52 10.95
CA SER A 41 -11.88 5.36 11.14
C SER A 41 -11.53 6.77 11.61
N LYS A 42 -10.44 6.93 12.37
CA LYS A 42 -9.96 8.23 12.88
C LYS A 42 -8.49 8.44 12.56
N ALA A 43 -8.11 9.66 12.17
CA ALA A 43 -6.74 10.01 11.79
C ALA A 43 -5.74 10.09 12.97
N LYS A 44 -6.22 10.02 14.22
CA LYS A 44 -5.38 10.11 15.42
C LYS A 44 -4.33 9.00 15.48
N LEU A 45 -3.12 9.37 15.90
CA LEU A 45 -1.95 8.47 15.98
C LEU A 45 -1.85 7.67 17.27
N SER A 46 -2.73 7.91 18.25
CA SER A 46 -2.71 7.23 19.54
C SER A 46 -2.87 5.71 19.37
N GLY A 47 -1.83 4.95 19.69
CA GLY A 47 -1.86 3.48 19.77
C GLY A 47 -1.12 2.75 18.63
N LYS A 48 -1.79 2.50 17.51
CA LYS A 48 -1.39 1.39 16.58
C LYS A 48 -0.50 1.80 15.39
N GLY A 49 -0.03 3.05 15.34
CA GLY A 49 0.79 3.59 14.24
C GLY A 49 0.07 3.62 12.88
N TYR A 50 0.70 4.16 11.83
CA TYR A 50 0.12 4.18 10.47
C TYR A 50 0.04 2.77 9.86
N PRO A 51 -1.10 2.37 9.27
CA PRO A 51 -1.24 1.07 8.63
C PRO A 51 -0.30 0.94 7.43
N LYS A 52 0.12 -0.28 7.12
CA LYS A 52 0.90 -0.58 5.91
C LYS A 52 -0.02 -1.27 4.91
N CYS A 53 -0.67 -0.48 4.06
CA CYS A 53 -1.59 -1.00 3.05
C CYS A 53 -0.86 -1.71 1.91
N ARG A 54 -1.39 -2.86 1.50
CA ARG A 54 -1.05 -3.54 0.24
C ARG A 54 -2.31 -4.14 -0.39
N PRO A 55 -2.37 -4.28 -1.72
CA PRO A 55 -3.49 -4.95 -2.38
C PRO A 55 -3.48 -6.44 -2.02
N SER A 56 -4.65 -7.02 -1.79
CA SER A 56 -4.77 -8.47 -1.58
C SER A 56 -4.77 -9.22 -2.91
N VAL A 57 -5.40 -8.64 -3.93
CA VAL A 57 -5.58 -9.24 -5.26
C VAL A 57 -4.88 -8.40 -6.31
N LYS A 58 -4.21 -9.06 -7.28
CA LYS A 58 -3.65 -8.38 -8.45
C LYS A 58 -4.76 -8.21 -9.48
N VAL A 59 -5.12 -6.96 -9.81
CA VAL A 59 -6.20 -6.64 -10.76
C VAL A 59 -5.66 -6.24 -12.13
N SER A 60 -4.47 -5.64 -12.16
CA SER A 60 -3.86 -5.08 -13.38
C SER A 60 -2.33 -5.15 -13.32
N SER A 61 -1.67 -4.76 -14.42
CA SER A 61 -0.23 -4.47 -14.46
C SER A 61 0.19 -3.43 -13.43
N ASP A 62 -0.64 -2.40 -13.23
CA ASP A 62 -0.31 -1.28 -12.35
C ASP A 62 -0.67 -1.56 -10.89
N THR A 63 -1.12 -2.79 -10.58
CA THR A 63 -1.34 -3.21 -9.20
C THR A 63 0.02 -3.48 -8.54
N PRO A 64 0.35 -2.80 -7.42
CA PRO A 64 1.60 -3.05 -6.73
C PRO A 64 1.72 -4.48 -6.21
N LYS A 65 2.92 -4.86 -5.79
CA LYS A 65 3.18 -6.16 -5.13
C LYS A 65 2.15 -6.44 -4.04
N THR A 66 1.42 -7.55 -4.18
CA THR A 66 0.31 -7.93 -3.30
C THR A 66 0.79 -8.40 -1.93
N SER A 67 -0.12 -8.42 -0.96
CA SER A 67 0.13 -8.96 0.37
C SER A 67 0.47 -10.46 0.33
N GLY A 68 -0.06 -11.22 -0.63
CA GLY A 68 0.27 -12.64 -0.82
C GLY A 68 1.67 -12.86 -1.36
N SER A 69 2.15 -11.99 -2.24
CA SER A 69 3.51 -12.09 -2.82
C SER A 69 4.63 -11.62 -1.88
N MET A 70 4.29 -11.10 -0.69
CA MET A 70 5.27 -10.70 0.33
C MET A 70 5.43 -11.77 1.41
N SER A 71 6.67 -12.13 1.73
CA SER A 71 6.94 -13.00 2.88
C SER A 71 6.63 -12.32 4.22
N SER A 72 6.44 -13.11 5.28
CA SER A 72 6.25 -12.59 6.65
C SER A 72 7.37 -11.63 7.06
N GLY A 73 8.63 -12.01 6.81
CA GLY A 73 9.80 -11.18 7.07
C GLY A 73 9.79 -9.86 6.28
N GLN A 74 9.39 -9.88 5.00
CA GLN A 74 9.26 -8.66 4.20
C GLN A 74 8.18 -7.72 4.75
N LYS A 75 7.04 -8.25 5.19
CA LYS A 75 5.96 -7.47 5.81
C LYS A 75 6.40 -6.83 7.14
N GLN A 76 7.07 -7.61 7.99
CA GLN A 76 7.59 -7.14 9.26
C GLN A 76 8.67 -6.07 9.07
N ALA A 77 9.64 -6.30 8.18
CA ALA A 77 10.70 -5.34 7.88
C ALA A 77 10.14 -4.01 7.33
N ALA A 78 9.16 -4.08 6.41
CA ALA A 78 8.49 -2.89 5.87
C ALA A 78 7.74 -2.11 6.97
N THR A 79 7.10 -2.82 7.90
CA THR A 79 6.38 -2.22 9.04
C THR A 79 7.35 -1.57 10.02
N LYS A 80 8.43 -2.26 10.40
CA LYS A 80 9.46 -1.76 11.32
C LYS A 80 10.09 -0.46 10.78
N ARG A 81 10.49 -0.45 9.51
CA ARG A 81 11.07 0.75 8.86
C ARG A 81 10.12 1.93 8.87
N LYS A 82 8.83 1.71 8.57
CA LYS A 82 7.82 2.77 8.58
C LYS A 82 7.58 3.31 10.00
N ARG A 83 7.55 2.44 11.01
CA ARG A 83 7.35 2.83 12.42
C ARG A 83 8.58 3.50 13.04
N ALA A 84 9.78 3.21 12.55
CA ALA A 84 11.03 3.81 13.05
C ALA A 84 11.21 5.30 12.69
N LYS A 85 10.35 5.87 11.82
CA LYS A 85 10.40 7.28 11.44
C LYS A 85 9.14 7.99 11.91
N LYS A 86 9.28 9.21 12.43
CA LYS A 86 8.15 10.08 12.77
C LYS A 86 7.32 10.32 11.50
N GLN A 87 6.02 10.13 11.59
CA GLN A 87 5.07 10.28 10.47
C GLN A 87 4.31 11.61 10.59
N GLY A 88 3.96 12.24 9.46
CA GLY A 88 3.21 13.49 9.47
C GLY A 88 4.06 14.72 9.86
N VAL A 89 5.38 14.67 9.63
CA VAL A 89 6.26 15.81 9.89
C VAL A 89 5.90 16.94 8.92
N GLY A 90 5.48 18.09 9.45
CA GLY A 90 4.98 19.21 8.64
C GLY A 90 3.72 18.87 7.83
N GLY A 91 2.87 17.96 8.31
CA GLY A 91 1.66 17.53 7.60
C GLY A 91 1.91 16.57 6.42
N LYS A 92 3.18 16.23 6.14
CA LYS A 92 3.54 15.38 5.00
C LYS A 92 3.77 13.91 5.42
N PRO A 93 3.40 12.93 4.59
CA PRO A 93 3.77 11.54 4.81
C PRO A 93 5.29 11.36 4.71
N THR A 94 5.90 10.74 5.72
CA THR A 94 7.33 10.40 5.67
C THR A 94 7.54 9.17 4.79
N ILE A 95 8.13 9.36 3.61
CA ILE A 95 8.44 8.25 2.71
C ILE A 95 9.67 7.51 3.23
N VAL A 96 9.57 6.19 3.33
CA VAL A 96 10.68 5.31 3.70
C VAL A 96 11.11 4.51 2.47
N LYS A 97 12.41 4.39 2.22
CA LYS A 97 12.94 3.63 1.08
C LYS A 97 12.44 2.19 1.13
N MET A 98 11.95 1.68 0.01
CA MET A 98 11.68 0.26 -0.15
C MET A 98 13.03 -0.43 -0.29
N VAL A 99 13.53 -1.03 0.79
CA VAL A 99 14.68 -1.92 0.69
C VAL A 99 14.19 -3.16 -0.04
N GLY A 100 14.55 -3.27 -1.32
CA GLY A 100 14.54 -4.56 -1.99
C GLY A 100 15.44 -5.46 -1.17
N VAL A 101 14.85 -6.46 -0.51
CA VAL A 101 15.65 -7.61 -0.13
C VAL A 101 15.98 -8.24 -1.47
N LEU A 102 17.13 -7.86 -2.03
CA LEU A 102 17.76 -8.57 -3.14
C LEU A 102 17.70 -10.04 -2.73
N ARG A 103 17.04 -10.84 -3.57
CA ARG A 103 17.34 -12.26 -3.58
C ARG A 103 18.75 -12.41 -4.10
#